data_AF-A0A3A0BU13-F1
#
_entry.id   AF-A0A3A0BU13-F1
#
_cell.length_a   1.000
_cell.length_b   1.000
_cell.length_c   1.000
_cell.angle_alpha   90.00
_cell.angle_beta   90.00
_cell.angle_gamma   90.00
#
_symmetry.space_group_name_H-M   'P 1'
#
loop_
_entity.id
_entity.type
_entity.pdbx_description
1 polymer ?
#
loop_
_entity_poly.entity_id
_entity_poly.type
_entity_poly.pdbx_seq_one_letter_code
_entity_poly.pdbx_strand_id
1 'polypeptide(L)'
;MREMSLGPIRRNGWAVPFLPAFPSRLLSRLRFPGSPLRLALLVCLAMALCGASSAGGQHAEHNHTGSSVEHVHGQADGAVAWEGSAEGIAYSEFNHHLAGLFLLLVGFSEAREAIGWSALVWTRFLLPGALMLGGCFLLIWSDHDAWPIGSLSFVQTFFGHDPEILQHKTYGILALGIGAIEWCRRLGLVTRSTWAVPLPLFAIVGGLMLFLHSHGDHPSAHKIAVDHAIMGTLAITAGALKLLSGWGGARLLIGRFYWDLAWAGLVLVIGLQLLVYSE
;
A
#
# COMPACT_ATOMS: atom_id res chain seq x y z
N MET A 1 12.84 30.04 37.08
CA MET A 1 13.16 29.00 36.07
C MET A 1 12.03 28.00 36.05
N ARG A 2 11.36 27.81 34.91
CA ARG A 2 10.25 26.85 34.74
C ARG A 2 10.85 25.44 34.61
N GLU A 3 10.60 24.57 35.58
CA GLU A 3 10.83 23.15 35.38
C GLU A 3 9.70 22.56 34.55
N MET A 4 10.00 22.22 33.29
CA MET A 4 9.17 21.38 32.44
C MET A 4 9.32 19.93 32.89
N SER A 5 8.52 19.54 33.89
CA SER A 5 8.33 18.13 34.24
C SER A 5 7.55 17.45 33.12
N LEU A 6 8.29 16.76 32.23
CA LEU A 6 7.76 15.76 31.30
C LEU A 6 7.28 14.57 32.14
N GLY A 7 6.03 14.65 32.60
CA GLY A 7 5.38 13.54 33.30
C GLY A 7 5.42 12.25 32.47
N PRO A 8 5.56 11.07 33.10
CA PRO A 8 5.67 9.81 32.38
C PRO A 8 4.34 9.52 31.68
N ILE A 9 4.39 9.38 30.36
CA ILE A 9 3.29 8.81 29.57
C ILE A 9 3.04 7.41 30.12
N ARG A 10 1.89 7.25 30.79
CA ARG A 10 1.49 6.00 31.44
C ARG A 10 1.59 4.82 30.48
N ARG A 11 2.28 3.81 30.99
CA ARG A 11 2.28 2.42 30.53
C ARG A 11 0.84 1.90 30.40
N ASN A 12 0.45 1.44 29.21
CA ASN A 12 -0.43 0.28 29.12
C ASN A 12 0.48 -0.93 28.90
N GLY A 13 0.91 -1.53 30.01
CA GLY A 13 1.65 -2.78 30.02
C GLY A 13 0.77 -3.92 29.48
N TRP A 14 1.12 -4.44 28.31
CA TRP A 14 1.64 -5.80 28.04
C TRP A 14 1.23 -7.00 28.90
N ALA A 15 0.11 -6.95 29.62
CA ALA A 15 -0.54 -8.13 30.18
C ALA A 15 -2.04 -7.97 29.98
N VAL A 16 -2.55 -8.41 28.83
CA VAL A 16 -3.99 -8.60 28.67
C VAL A 16 -4.29 -10.05 29.08
N PRO A 17 -5.06 -10.29 30.15
CA PRO A 17 -5.55 -11.62 30.45
C PRO A 17 -6.43 -12.11 29.29
N PHE A 18 -6.39 -13.42 29.02
CA PHE A 18 -7.26 -14.14 28.08
C PHE A 18 -8.73 -14.14 28.55
N LEU A 19 -9.32 -12.97 28.79
CA LEU A 19 -10.73 -12.83 29.15
C LEU A 19 -11.51 -12.18 28.00
N PRO A 20 -12.72 -12.68 27.69
CA PRO A 20 -13.51 -12.23 26.58
C PRO A 20 -14.07 -10.84 26.89
N ALA A 21 -13.42 -9.78 26.41
CA ALA A 21 -14.05 -8.48 26.35
C ALA A 21 -15.17 -8.52 25.29
N PHE A 22 -16.42 -8.67 25.75
CA PHE A 22 -17.64 -8.56 24.95
C PHE A 22 -17.70 -7.24 24.13
N PRO A 23 -18.48 -7.16 23.05
CA PRO A 23 -18.47 -6.07 22.05
C PRO A 23 -19.11 -4.74 22.52
N SER A 24 -19.36 -4.55 23.83
CA SER A 24 -20.00 -3.32 24.36
C SER A 24 -19.20 -2.03 24.12
N ARG A 25 -17.89 -2.15 23.84
CA ARG A 25 -17.02 -1.01 23.44
C ARG A 25 -17.25 -0.53 22.00
N LEU A 26 -17.80 -1.36 21.12
CA LEU A 26 -18.07 -1.02 19.72
C LEU A 26 -19.28 -0.07 19.63
N LEU A 27 -20.38 -0.45 20.28
CA LEU A 27 -21.65 0.28 20.23
C LEU A 27 -21.59 1.66 20.91
N SER A 28 -20.74 1.83 21.91
CA SER A 28 -20.56 3.10 22.63
C SER A 28 -19.68 4.12 21.88
N ARG A 29 -18.87 3.67 20.92
CA ARG A 29 -17.93 4.53 20.16
C ARG A 29 -18.48 5.03 18.83
N LEU A 30 -19.58 4.46 18.34
CA LEU A 30 -20.24 4.82 17.07
C LEU A 30 -21.05 6.14 17.12
N ARG A 31 -20.90 6.97 18.16
CA ARG A 31 -21.48 8.33 18.16
C ARG A 31 -20.55 9.27 17.40
N PHE A 32 -20.99 9.67 16.20
CA PHE A 32 -20.24 10.43 15.19
C PHE A 32 -19.77 11.84 15.65
N PRO A 33 -18.48 12.14 15.51
CA PRO A 33 -17.97 13.40 15.00
C PRO A 33 -17.31 13.11 13.64
N GLY A 34 -18.05 13.31 12.56
CA GLY A 34 -17.76 12.72 11.25
C GLY A 34 -16.61 13.30 10.42
N SER A 35 -15.72 14.17 10.91
CA SER A 35 -14.80 14.90 10.01
C SER A 35 -13.78 14.04 9.24
N PRO A 36 -13.01 13.11 9.85
CA PRO A 36 -12.00 12.34 9.12
C PRO A 36 -12.59 11.22 8.25
N LEU A 37 -13.65 10.57 8.74
CA LEU A 37 -14.36 9.56 7.97
C LEU A 37 -15.06 10.18 6.76
N ARG A 38 -15.67 11.37 6.92
CA ARG A 38 -16.22 12.13 5.79
C ARG A 38 -15.12 12.54 4.81
N LEU A 39 -13.95 12.98 5.29
CA LEU A 39 -12.83 13.30 4.40
C LEU A 39 -12.37 12.08 3.60
N ALA A 40 -12.16 10.94 4.25
CA ALA A 40 -11.79 9.70 3.56
C ALA A 40 -12.85 9.27 2.55
N LEU A 41 -14.14 9.33 2.92
CA LEU A 41 -15.25 9.04 2.01
C LEU A 41 -15.33 10.02 0.84
N LEU A 42 -15.07 11.31 1.07
CA LEU A 42 -15.03 12.33 0.02
C LEU A 42 -13.85 12.11 -0.93
N VAL A 43 -12.68 11.73 -0.41
CA VAL A 43 -11.53 11.35 -1.22
C VAL A 43 -11.89 10.11 -2.05
N CYS A 44 -12.41 9.04 -1.44
CA CYS A 44 -12.84 7.85 -2.19
C CYS A 44 -13.89 8.17 -3.27
N LEU A 45 -14.87 9.03 -2.95
CA LEU A 45 -15.91 9.45 -3.90
C LEU A 45 -15.31 10.27 -5.04
N ALA A 46 -14.44 11.25 -4.75
CA ALA A 46 -13.78 12.04 -5.76
C ALA A 46 -12.93 11.16 -6.70
N MET A 47 -12.19 10.18 -6.15
CA MET A 47 -11.40 9.25 -6.96
C MET A 47 -12.27 8.32 -7.79
N ALA A 48 -13.39 7.81 -7.25
CA ALA A 48 -14.34 6.99 -8.02
C ALA A 48 -14.95 7.78 -9.20
N LEU A 49 -15.24 9.06 -9.01
CA LEU A 49 -15.74 9.94 -10.07
C LEU A 49 -14.67 10.23 -11.13
N CYS A 50 -13.41 10.41 -10.73
CA CYS A 50 -12.29 10.58 -11.66
C CYS A 50 -12.01 9.30 -12.47
N GLY A 51 -11.98 8.12 -11.83
CA GLY A 51 -11.75 6.84 -12.51
C GLY A 51 -12.88 6.40 -13.44
N ALA A 52 -14.13 6.74 -13.12
CA ALA A 52 -15.26 6.50 -14.04
C ALA A 52 -15.18 7.39 -15.30
N SER A 53 -14.55 8.56 -15.22
CA SER A 53 -14.42 9.49 -16.34
C SER A 53 -13.36 9.03 -17.35
N SER A 54 -12.31 8.34 -16.92
CA SER A 54 -11.30 7.73 -17.81
C SER A 54 -11.80 6.48 -18.52
N ALA A 55 -12.68 5.68 -17.89
CA ALA A 55 -13.29 4.50 -18.51
C ALA A 55 -14.28 4.86 -19.65
N GLY A 56 -14.91 6.03 -19.62
CA GLY A 56 -15.85 6.48 -20.65
C GLY A 56 -15.20 7.08 -21.91
N GLY A 57 -13.90 7.41 -21.87
CA GLY A 57 -13.20 8.09 -22.96
C GLY A 57 -12.55 7.17 -24.00
N GLN A 58 -12.40 5.87 -23.71
CA GLN A 58 -11.61 4.95 -24.54
C GLN A 58 -12.38 4.25 -25.67
N HIS A 59 -13.68 4.54 -25.86
CA HIS A 59 -14.46 3.95 -26.95
C HIS A 59 -14.31 4.67 -28.31
N ALA A 60 -13.47 5.70 -28.41
CA ALA A 60 -13.43 6.54 -29.60
C ALA A 60 -12.01 6.96 -30.01
N GLU A 61 -11.06 6.03 -30.20
CA GLU A 61 -9.87 6.29 -31.03
C GLU A 61 -9.04 5.02 -31.30
N HIS A 62 -9.51 4.18 -32.23
CA HIS A 62 -8.64 3.23 -32.92
C HIS A 62 -8.88 3.31 -34.41
N ASN A 63 -8.23 4.27 -35.07
CA ASN A 63 -8.03 4.21 -36.51
C ASN A 63 -6.83 5.06 -36.96
N HIS A 64 -5.61 4.51 -36.86
CA HIS A 64 -4.47 5.02 -37.62
C HIS A 64 -3.62 3.87 -38.17
N THR A 65 -3.79 3.63 -39.46
CA THR A 65 -2.86 2.99 -40.39
C THR A 65 -1.62 3.87 -40.63
N GLY A 66 -0.42 3.30 -40.64
CA GLY A 66 0.79 3.98 -41.13
C GLY A 66 2.06 3.15 -40.97
N SER A 67 2.80 2.96 -42.06
CA SER A 67 3.88 1.99 -42.26
C SER A 67 5.31 2.49 -41.97
N SER A 68 6.20 1.53 -41.65
CA SER A 68 7.61 1.35 -42.06
C SER A 68 8.72 2.31 -41.57
N VAL A 69 9.76 1.77 -40.90
CA VAL A 69 11.16 1.56 -41.38
C VAL A 69 12.20 1.45 -40.23
N GLU A 70 12.95 0.34 -40.24
CA GLU A 70 14.35 0.02 -39.83
C GLU A 70 14.99 0.36 -38.46
N HIS A 71 15.33 -0.75 -37.76
CA HIS A 71 16.59 -1.15 -37.10
C HIS A 71 17.34 -0.22 -36.11
N VAL A 72 17.25 -0.56 -34.82
CA VAL A 72 18.35 -0.45 -33.84
C VAL A 72 18.37 -1.70 -32.94
N HIS A 73 19.57 -2.21 -32.65
CA HIS A 73 19.85 -3.47 -31.97
C HIS A 73 19.22 -3.62 -30.56
N GLY A 74 18.34 -4.62 -30.40
CA GLY A 74 18.74 -5.88 -29.76
C GLY A 74 18.67 -5.99 -28.23
N GLN A 75 17.63 -5.47 -27.58
CA GLN A 75 17.12 -6.05 -26.32
C GLN A 75 15.75 -5.47 -25.91
N ALA A 76 15.43 -4.25 -26.35
CA ALA A 76 14.15 -3.60 -26.07
C ALA A 76 12.96 -4.22 -26.84
N ASP A 77 13.16 -4.69 -28.08
CA ASP A 77 12.07 -5.25 -28.91
C ASP A 77 11.44 -6.52 -28.31
N GLY A 78 12.18 -7.29 -27.51
CA GLY A 78 11.68 -8.51 -26.87
C GLY A 78 10.83 -8.24 -25.64
N ALA A 79 11.24 -7.27 -24.80
CA ALA A 79 10.51 -6.88 -23.61
C ALA A 79 9.19 -6.18 -23.95
N VAL A 80 9.21 -5.27 -24.94
CA VAL A 80 8.00 -4.59 -25.44
C VAL A 80 7.01 -5.60 -26.04
N ALA A 81 7.50 -6.64 -26.72
CA ALA A 81 6.66 -7.70 -27.25
C ALA A 81 6.06 -8.60 -26.15
N TRP A 82 6.74 -8.79 -25.02
CA TRP A 82 6.26 -9.62 -23.92
C TRP A 82 5.27 -8.90 -23.01
N GLU A 83 5.55 -7.68 -22.58
CA GLU A 83 4.67 -6.96 -21.62
C GLU A 83 3.24 -6.83 -22.18
N GLY A 84 3.09 -6.46 -23.46
CA GLY A 84 1.79 -6.38 -24.14
C GLY A 84 1.23 -7.72 -24.66
N SER A 85 1.92 -8.84 -24.43
CA SER A 85 1.43 -10.18 -24.81
C SER A 85 0.36 -10.68 -23.83
N ALA A 86 -0.39 -11.72 -24.21
CA ALA A 86 -1.38 -12.33 -23.31
C ALA A 86 -0.73 -12.88 -22.04
N GLU A 87 0.48 -13.42 -22.15
CA GLU A 87 1.27 -13.94 -21.05
C GLU A 87 1.80 -12.83 -20.13
N GLY A 88 2.26 -11.71 -20.70
CA GLY A 88 2.73 -10.54 -19.95
C GLY A 88 1.61 -9.89 -19.15
N ILE A 89 0.47 -9.64 -19.80
CA ILE A 89 -0.74 -9.12 -19.15
C ILE A 89 -1.17 -10.03 -18.00
N ALA A 90 -1.26 -11.35 -18.24
CA ALA A 90 -1.66 -12.30 -17.19
C ALA A 90 -0.67 -12.32 -16.00
N TYR A 91 0.63 -12.14 -16.27
CA TYR A 91 1.66 -12.06 -15.25
C TYR A 91 1.53 -10.78 -14.41
N SER A 92 1.35 -9.64 -15.06
CA SER A 92 1.15 -8.35 -14.39
C SER A 92 -0.14 -8.34 -13.58
N GLU A 93 -1.26 -8.84 -14.13
CA GLU A 93 -2.53 -8.96 -13.42
C GLU A 93 -2.39 -9.85 -12.17
N PHE A 94 -1.71 -10.99 -12.29
CA PHE A 94 -1.43 -11.86 -11.14
C PHE A 94 -0.64 -11.14 -10.05
N ASN A 95 0.41 -10.40 -10.44
CA ASN A 95 1.22 -9.61 -9.50
C ASN A 95 0.38 -8.56 -8.77
N HIS A 96 -0.45 -7.82 -9.51
CA HIS A 96 -1.34 -6.80 -8.95
C HIS A 96 -2.38 -7.43 -8.02
N HIS A 97 -3.04 -8.53 -8.42
CA HIS A 97 -4.03 -9.22 -7.58
C HIS A 97 -3.42 -9.74 -6.28
N LEU A 98 -2.21 -10.32 -6.35
CA LEU A 98 -1.50 -10.83 -5.19
C LEU A 98 -1.06 -9.70 -4.25
N ALA A 99 -0.56 -8.58 -4.79
CA ALA A 99 -0.28 -7.37 -4.02
C ALA A 99 -1.55 -6.83 -3.34
N GLY A 100 -2.69 -6.86 -4.04
CA GLY A 100 -4.00 -6.51 -3.51
C GLY A 100 -4.40 -7.37 -2.32
N LEU A 101 -4.22 -8.69 -2.42
CA LEU A 101 -4.45 -9.62 -1.30
C LEU A 101 -3.59 -9.26 -0.08
N PHE A 102 -2.29 -8.96 -0.27
CA PHE A 102 -1.43 -8.56 0.84
C PHE A 102 -1.88 -7.23 1.47
N LEU A 103 -2.28 -6.23 0.68
CA LEU A 103 -2.80 -4.97 1.23
C LEU A 103 -4.14 -5.15 1.96
N LEU A 104 -5.00 -6.07 1.50
CA LEU A 104 -6.22 -6.41 2.25
C LEU A 104 -5.88 -6.98 3.63
N LEU A 105 -4.90 -7.88 3.72
CA LEU A 105 -4.43 -8.43 5.00
C LEU A 105 -3.88 -7.34 5.93
N VAL A 106 -3.14 -6.36 5.39
CA VAL A 106 -2.67 -5.18 6.13
C VAL A 106 -3.86 -4.36 6.64
N GLY A 107 -4.79 -4.00 5.76
CA GLY A 107 -5.96 -3.19 6.09
C GLY A 107 -6.86 -3.86 7.14
N PHE A 108 -7.10 -5.17 7.05
CA PHE A 108 -7.87 -5.92 8.05
C PHE A 108 -7.15 -5.99 9.40
N SER A 109 -5.82 -6.15 9.41
CA SER A 109 -5.03 -6.13 10.65
C SER A 109 -5.19 -4.79 11.37
N GLU A 110 -5.12 -3.68 10.63
CA GLU A 110 -5.25 -2.32 11.17
C GLU A 110 -6.70 -2.00 11.58
N ALA A 111 -7.69 -2.42 10.80
CA ALA A 111 -9.10 -2.27 11.16
C ALA A 111 -9.41 -3.00 12.48
N ARG A 112 -8.91 -4.23 12.63
CA ARG A 112 -9.02 -5.01 13.87
C ARG A 112 -8.35 -4.28 15.05
N GLU A 113 -7.18 -3.68 14.84
CA GLU A 113 -6.49 -2.90 15.87
C GLU A 113 -7.30 -1.66 16.29
N ALA A 114 -7.82 -0.90 15.32
CA ALA A 114 -8.67 0.26 15.56
C ALA A 114 -9.95 -0.09 16.33
N ILE A 115 -10.61 -1.19 15.97
CA ILE A 115 -11.82 -1.70 16.63
C ILE A 115 -11.52 -2.27 18.02
N GLY A 116 -10.31 -2.80 18.24
CA GLY A 116 -9.91 -3.42 19.50
C GLY A 116 -10.51 -4.80 19.73
N TRP A 117 -10.78 -5.57 18.67
CA TRP A 117 -11.46 -6.87 18.76
C TRP A 117 -10.54 -7.98 19.28
N SER A 118 -10.64 -8.30 20.59
CA SER A 118 -9.73 -9.23 21.27
C SER A 118 -9.78 -10.67 20.74
N ALA A 119 -10.94 -11.14 20.26
CA ALA A 119 -11.12 -12.51 19.75
C ALA A 119 -10.20 -12.84 18.54
N LEU A 120 -9.80 -11.82 17.78
CA LEU A 120 -8.93 -11.95 16.61
C LEU A 120 -7.52 -11.43 16.91
N VAL A 121 -6.98 -11.65 18.11
CA VAL A 121 -5.63 -11.14 18.46
C VAL A 121 -4.50 -11.73 17.64
N TRP A 122 -4.68 -12.93 17.09
CA TRP A 122 -3.70 -13.56 16.21
C TRP A 122 -3.51 -12.78 14.89
N THR A 123 -4.55 -12.06 14.43
CA THR A 123 -4.49 -11.28 13.17
C THR A 123 -3.58 -10.07 13.24
N ARG A 124 -3.03 -9.74 14.42
CA ARG A 124 -2.01 -8.70 14.57
C ARG A 124 -0.78 -9.00 13.71
N PHE A 125 -0.46 -10.26 13.41
CA PHE A 125 0.69 -10.61 12.58
C PHE A 125 0.39 -10.62 11.09
N LEU A 126 -0.86 -10.38 10.67
CA LEU A 126 -1.20 -10.28 9.24
C LEU A 126 -0.46 -9.12 8.58
N LEU A 127 -0.41 -7.94 9.19
CA LEU A 127 0.30 -6.78 8.62
C LEU A 127 1.79 -7.06 8.38
N PRO A 128 2.60 -7.38 9.41
CA PRO A 128 4.02 -7.57 9.18
C PRO A 128 4.30 -8.80 8.32
N GLY A 129 3.49 -9.86 8.43
CA GLY A 129 3.60 -11.03 7.57
C GLY A 129 3.31 -10.72 6.10
N ALA A 130 2.25 -9.98 5.81
CA ALA A 130 1.90 -9.58 4.45
C ALA A 130 2.97 -8.67 3.84
N LEU A 131 3.53 -7.71 4.60
CA LEU A 131 4.63 -6.87 4.13
C LEU A 131 5.90 -7.67 3.85
N MET A 132 6.23 -8.64 4.71
CA MET A 132 7.43 -9.46 4.51
C MET A 132 7.28 -10.43 3.34
N LEU A 133 6.14 -11.14 3.26
CA LEU A 133 5.87 -12.07 2.17
C LEU A 133 5.73 -11.33 0.84
N GLY A 134 4.98 -10.22 0.81
CA GLY A 134 4.86 -9.36 -0.36
C GLY A 134 6.20 -8.73 -0.76
N GLY A 135 7.03 -8.33 0.20
CA GLY A 135 8.37 -7.80 -0.06
C GLY A 135 9.31 -8.84 -0.67
N CYS A 136 9.34 -10.06 -0.12
CA CYS A 136 10.04 -11.19 -0.74
C CYS A 136 9.50 -11.48 -2.14
N PHE A 137 8.17 -11.42 -2.30
CA PHE A 137 7.54 -11.66 -3.58
C PHE A 137 7.99 -10.66 -4.64
N LEU A 138 7.94 -9.36 -4.32
CA LEU A 138 8.42 -8.30 -5.21
C LEU A 138 9.91 -8.45 -5.53
N LEU A 139 10.75 -8.88 -4.60
CA LEU A 139 12.17 -9.05 -4.92
C LEU A 139 12.42 -10.14 -5.96
N ILE A 140 11.62 -11.20 -5.95
CA ILE A 140 11.90 -12.40 -6.73
C ILE A 140 11.05 -12.47 -8.00
N TRP A 141 9.76 -12.11 -7.94
CA TRP A 141 8.79 -12.36 -9.01
C TRP A 141 8.10 -11.10 -9.56
N SER A 142 8.43 -9.88 -9.12
CA SER A 142 7.79 -8.68 -9.72
C SER A 142 8.07 -8.55 -11.21
N ASP A 143 9.29 -8.86 -11.64
CA ASP A 143 9.75 -8.68 -13.02
C ASP A 143 10.27 -10.00 -13.54
N HIS A 144 9.73 -10.46 -14.67
CA HIS A 144 10.03 -11.76 -15.25
C HIS A 144 11.49 -11.88 -15.72
N ASP A 145 12.07 -10.76 -16.17
CA ASP A 145 13.45 -10.68 -16.65
C ASP A 145 14.49 -10.43 -15.56
N ALA A 146 14.07 -9.99 -14.37
CA ALA A 146 14.99 -9.64 -13.29
C ALA A 146 15.59 -10.88 -12.60
N TRP A 147 16.81 -10.70 -12.08
CA TRP A 147 17.39 -11.63 -11.13
C TRP A 147 16.46 -11.78 -9.89
N PRO A 148 16.25 -13.00 -9.35
CA PRO A 148 17.01 -14.22 -9.59
C PRO A 148 16.42 -15.19 -10.62
N ILE A 149 15.25 -14.90 -11.18
CA ILE A 149 14.50 -15.85 -12.01
C ILE A 149 14.66 -15.63 -13.51
N GLY A 150 15.01 -14.40 -13.90
CA GLY A 150 15.05 -13.97 -15.28
C GLY A 150 16.46 -13.94 -15.90
N SER A 151 16.53 -13.32 -17.08
CA SER A 151 17.73 -13.26 -17.91
C SER A 151 18.77 -12.24 -17.41
N LEU A 152 18.34 -11.21 -16.67
CA LEU A 152 19.21 -10.17 -16.14
C LEU A 152 20.07 -10.69 -14.99
N SER A 153 21.34 -10.28 -14.97
CA SER A 153 22.22 -10.50 -13.83
C SER A 153 21.81 -9.65 -12.63
N PHE A 154 22.33 -9.98 -11.44
CA PHE A 154 22.15 -9.18 -10.23
C PHE A 154 22.56 -7.71 -10.43
N VAL A 155 23.68 -7.46 -11.11
CA VAL A 155 24.17 -6.09 -11.35
C VAL A 155 23.24 -5.34 -12.30
N GLN A 156 22.76 -5.98 -13.36
CA GLN A 156 21.80 -5.37 -14.29
C GLN A 156 20.45 -5.08 -13.62
N THR A 157 20.02 -5.95 -12.69
CA THR A 157 18.75 -5.78 -11.97
C THR A 157 18.80 -4.62 -10.98
N PHE A 158 19.86 -4.52 -10.17
CA PHE A 158 19.93 -3.55 -9.07
C PHE A 158 20.69 -2.26 -9.39
N PHE A 159 21.51 -2.27 -10.44
CA PHE A 159 22.33 -1.13 -10.88
C PHE A 159 22.19 -0.85 -12.38
N GLY A 160 21.16 -1.42 -13.01
CA GLY A 160 20.78 -1.08 -14.38
C GLY A 160 20.08 0.27 -14.48
N HIS A 161 19.50 0.52 -15.64
CA HIS A 161 18.82 1.79 -15.97
C HIS A 161 17.32 1.60 -16.19
N ASP A 162 16.77 0.43 -15.87
CA ASP A 162 15.34 0.17 -15.95
C ASP A 162 14.65 0.74 -14.69
N PRO A 163 13.92 1.87 -14.80
CA PRO A 163 13.31 2.51 -13.64
C PRO A 163 12.18 1.66 -13.04
N GLU A 164 11.50 0.83 -13.82
CA GLU A 164 10.39 0.00 -13.36
C GLU A 164 10.90 -1.09 -12.42
N ILE A 165 11.89 -1.86 -12.88
CA ILE A 165 12.56 -2.90 -12.07
C ILE A 165 13.13 -2.28 -10.79
N LEU A 166 13.84 -1.16 -10.90
CA LEU A 166 14.43 -0.49 -9.74
C LEU A 166 13.37 -0.05 -8.71
N GLN A 167 12.21 0.42 -9.17
CA GLN A 167 11.10 0.77 -8.28
C GLN A 167 10.54 -0.49 -7.59
N HIS A 168 10.27 -1.57 -8.33
CA HIS A 168 9.79 -2.83 -7.75
C HIS A 168 10.74 -3.40 -6.70
N LYS A 169 12.05 -3.41 -6.97
CA LYS A 169 13.04 -3.87 -5.99
C LYS A 169 13.13 -2.95 -4.77
N THR A 170 13.03 -1.64 -4.99
CA THR A 170 12.99 -0.66 -3.89
C THR A 170 11.76 -0.88 -3.01
N TYR A 171 10.58 -1.12 -3.60
CA TYR A 171 9.36 -1.48 -2.87
C TYR A 171 9.56 -2.76 -2.05
N GLY A 172 10.14 -3.80 -2.63
CA GLY A 172 10.41 -5.06 -1.95
C GLY A 172 11.30 -4.88 -0.70
N ILE A 173 12.40 -4.14 -0.84
CA ILE A 173 13.32 -3.85 0.28
C ILE A 173 12.60 -3.04 1.37
N LEU A 174 11.87 -1.99 0.99
CA LEU A 174 11.13 -1.17 1.94
C LEU A 174 10.06 -1.98 2.67
N ALA A 175 9.29 -2.79 1.96
CA ALA A 175 8.25 -3.65 2.54
C ALA A 175 8.85 -4.65 3.55
N LEU A 176 9.99 -5.28 3.23
CA LEU A 176 10.71 -6.15 4.16
C LEU A 176 11.17 -5.41 5.42
N GLY A 177 11.79 -4.24 5.26
CA GLY A 177 12.27 -3.44 6.38
C GLY A 177 11.14 -3.03 7.32
N ILE A 178 10.04 -2.53 6.77
CA ILE A 178 8.87 -2.10 7.55
C ILE A 178 8.14 -3.30 8.17
N GLY A 179 7.99 -4.40 7.43
CA GLY A 179 7.44 -5.65 7.93
C GLY A 179 8.22 -6.16 9.15
N ALA A 180 9.56 -6.14 9.08
CA ALA A 180 10.42 -6.53 10.21
C ALA A 180 10.27 -5.58 11.42
N ILE A 181 10.22 -4.26 11.19
CA ILE A 181 10.00 -3.28 12.25
C ILE A 181 8.65 -3.52 12.95
N GLU A 182 7.58 -3.72 12.17
CA GLU A 182 6.24 -3.98 12.70
C GLU A 182 6.15 -5.34 13.40
N TRP A 183 6.86 -6.35 12.90
CA TRP A 183 6.98 -7.64 13.58
C TRP A 183 7.61 -7.47 14.97
N CYS A 184 8.76 -6.79 15.05
CA CYS A 184 9.44 -6.47 16.30
C CYS A 184 8.57 -5.65 17.25
N ARG A 185 7.81 -4.67 16.75
CA ARG A 185 6.86 -3.89 17.55
C ARG A 185 5.76 -4.75 18.15
N ARG A 186 5.17 -5.65 17.35
CA ARG A 186 4.05 -6.50 17.76
C ARG A 186 4.46 -7.65 18.67
N LEU A 187 5.75 -8.01 18.66
CA LEU A 187 6.39 -8.86 19.67
C LEU A 187 6.78 -8.09 20.96
N GLY A 188 6.77 -6.75 20.94
CA GLY A 188 7.18 -5.93 22.08
C GLY A 188 8.69 -5.77 22.23
N LEU A 189 9.48 -6.16 21.22
CA LEU A 189 10.94 -6.04 21.23
C LEU A 189 11.41 -4.58 21.14
N VAL A 190 10.60 -3.71 20.52
CA VAL A 190 10.83 -2.27 20.45
C VAL A 190 9.64 -1.51 21.01
N THR A 191 9.87 -0.72 22.06
CA THR A 191 8.80 -0.11 22.86
C THR A 191 8.68 1.40 22.69
N ARG A 192 9.67 2.06 22.07
CA ARG A 192 9.63 3.51 21.84
C ARG A 192 8.54 3.84 20.82
N SER A 193 7.75 4.86 21.12
CA SER A 193 6.63 5.30 20.25
C SER A 193 7.09 5.79 18.87
N THR A 194 8.35 6.22 18.73
CA THR A 194 8.93 6.65 17.45
C THR A 194 8.97 5.53 16.41
N TRP A 195 9.01 4.26 16.84
CA TRP A 195 8.98 3.11 15.93
C TRP A 195 7.62 2.91 15.26
N ALA A 196 6.57 3.64 15.63
CA ALA A 196 5.28 3.62 14.92
C ALA A 196 5.26 4.54 13.67
N VAL A 197 6.28 5.38 13.49
CA VAL A 197 6.39 6.35 12.37
C VAL A 197 6.78 5.72 11.03
N PRO A 198 7.63 4.67 10.96
CA PRO A 198 8.05 4.08 9.69
C PRO A 198 6.90 3.56 8.82
N LEU A 199 5.89 2.88 9.38
CA LEU A 199 4.76 2.33 8.61
C LEU A 199 3.98 3.41 7.83
N PRO A 200 3.52 4.52 8.45
CA PRO A 200 2.83 5.56 7.69
C PRO A 200 3.75 6.36 6.77
N LEU A 201 5.04 6.52 7.10
CA LEU A 201 6.01 7.10 6.15
C LEU A 201 6.21 6.21 4.92
N PHE A 202 6.24 4.90 5.10
CA PHE A 202 6.29 3.94 4.01
C PHE A 202 5.08 4.07 3.08
N ALA A 203 3.88 4.25 3.63
CA ALA A 203 2.70 4.51 2.80
C ALA A 203 2.80 5.83 2.01
N ILE A 204 3.38 6.88 2.58
CA ILE A 204 3.59 8.16 1.87
C ILE A 204 4.65 8.00 0.79
N VAL A 205 5.83 7.47 1.11
CA VAL A 205 6.93 7.30 0.16
C VAL A 205 6.53 6.33 -0.94
N GLY A 206 5.95 5.18 -0.57
CA GLY A 206 5.48 4.20 -1.53
C GLY A 206 4.33 4.72 -2.39
N GLY A 207 3.43 5.52 -1.81
CA GLY A 207 2.38 6.20 -2.55
C GLY A 207 2.89 7.25 -3.53
N LEU A 208 3.93 8.02 -3.16
CA LEU A 208 4.60 8.96 -4.07
C LEU A 208 5.30 8.25 -5.23
N MET A 209 5.99 7.14 -4.93
CA MET A 209 6.60 6.31 -5.96
C MET A 209 5.54 5.76 -6.92
N LEU A 210 4.38 5.33 -6.42
CA LEU A 210 3.32 4.72 -7.23
C LEU A 210 2.64 5.79 -8.08
N PHE A 211 2.45 6.97 -7.52
CA PHE A 211 1.94 8.13 -8.24
C PHE A 211 2.82 8.53 -9.43
N LEU A 212 4.12 8.27 -9.34
CA LEU A 212 5.13 8.56 -10.37
C LEU A 212 5.49 7.31 -11.19
N HIS A 213 4.83 6.18 -10.95
CA HIS A 213 5.10 4.93 -11.64
C HIS A 213 4.49 4.94 -13.03
N SER A 214 5.23 4.43 -14.00
CA SER A 214 4.78 4.27 -15.38
C SER A 214 5.37 2.98 -15.90
N HIS A 215 4.52 2.11 -16.41
CA HIS A 215 4.96 1.08 -17.35
C HIS A 215 5.25 1.79 -18.67
N GLY A 216 6.36 1.45 -19.32
CA GLY A 216 6.89 2.15 -20.50
C GLY A 216 5.99 2.09 -21.74
N ASP A 217 6.52 1.59 -22.86
CA ASP A 217 5.76 1.42 -24.10
C ASP A 217 4.80 0.20 -24.00
N HIS A 218 3.79 0.29 -23.13
CA HIS A 218 2.76 -0.73 -22.94
C HIS A 218 1.43 -0.29 -23.60
N PRO A 219 0.68 -1.17 -24.29
CA PRO A 219 -0.61 -0.81 -24.92
C PRO A 219 -1.62 -0.18 -23.94
N SER A 220 -1.59 -0.60 -22.68
CA SER A 220 -2.45 -0.09 -21.61
C SER A 220 -1.77 0.93 -20.68
N ALA A 221 -0.56 1.43 -21.01
CA ALA A 221 0.26 2.26 -20.12
C ALA A 221 -0.52 3.44 -19.49
N HIS A 222 -1.38 4.11 -20.26
CA HIS A 222 -2.18 5.22 -19.73
C HIS A 222 -3.19 4.79 -18.67
N LYS A 223 -3.91 3.67 -18.89
CA LYS A 223 -4.88 3.12 -17.93
C LYS A 223 -4.17 2.75 -16.63
N ILE A 224 -3.05 2.06 -16.75
CA ILE A 224 -2.24 1.62 -15.60
C ILE A 224 -1.71 2.81 -14.81
N ALA A 225 -1.18 3.83 -15.50
CA ALA A 225 -0.69 5.06 -14.86
C ALA A 225 -1.81 5.81 -14.09
N VAL A 226 -3.04 5.85 -14.62
CA VAL A 226 -4.17 6.45 -13.90
C VAL A 226 -4.53 5.64 -12.65
N ASP A 227 -4.59 4.31 -12.75
CA ASP A 227 -4.85 3.45 -11.60
C ASP A 227 -3.77 3.61 -10.52
N HIS A 228 -2.51 3.65 -10.92
CA HIS A 228 -1.37 3.89 -10.03
C HIS A 228 -1.40 5.27 -9.39
N ALA A 229 -1.75 6.33 -10.13
CA ALA A 229 -1.94 7.67 -9.58
C ALA A 229 -3.07 7.73 -8.54
N ILE A 230 -4.17 7.01 -8.79
CA ILE A 230 -5.27 6.88 -7.83
C ILE A 230 -4.79 6.19 -6.56
N MET A 231 -4.18 5.02 -6.69
CA MET A 231 -3.66 4.25 -5.55
C MET A 231 -2.59 5.02 -4.77
N GLY A 232 -1.69 5.71 -5.46
CA GLY A 232 -0.65 6.54 -4.87
C GLY A 232 -1.24 7.68 -4.03
N THR A 233 -2.26 8.37 -4.56
CA THR A 233 -2.98 9.43 -3.83
C THR A 233 -3.66 8.89 -2.57
N LEU A 234 -4.32 7.73 -2.67
CA LEU A 234 -4.95 7.07 -1.53
C LEU A 234 -3.91 6.68 -0.48
N ALA A 235 -2.76 6.14 -0.88
CA ALA A 235 -1.67 5.73 0.01
C ALA A 235 -1.03 6.92 0.75
N ILE A 236 -0.75 8.02 0.04
CA ILE A 236 -0.25 9.27 0.64
C ILE A 236 -1.24 9.80 1.66
N THR A 237 -2.52 9.86 1.28
CA THR A 237 -3.60 10.31 2.16
C THR A 237 -3.66 9.42 3.40
N ALA A 238 -3.67 8.10 3.22
CA ALA A 238 -3.70 7.14 4.32
C ALA A 238 -2.54 7.38 5.29
N GLY A 239 -1.30 7.43 4.80
CA GLY A 239 -0.12 7.64 5.64
C GLY A 239 -0.18 8.95 6.42
N ALA A 240 -0.66 10.03 5.79
CA ALA A 240 -0.88 11.31 6.46
C ALA A 240 -1.93 11.20 7.59
N LEU A 241 -3.06 10.53 7.36
CA LEU A 241 -4.09 10.30 8.39
C LEU A 241 -3.53 9.53 9.59
N LYS A 242 -2.70 8.51 9.33
CA LYS A 242 -2.10 7.68 10.39
C LYS A 242 -1.07 8.46 11.22
N LEU A 243 -0.29 9.34 10.61
CA LEU A 243 0.59 10.26 11.36
C LEU A 243 -0.21 11.23 12.24
N LEU A 244 -1.29 11.81 11.69
CA LEU A 244 -2.17 12.70 12.45
C LEU A 244 -2.85 11.99 13.64
N SER A 245 -3.22 10.72 13.49
CA SER A 245 -3.72 9.87 14.59
C SER A 245 -2.69 9.71 15.72
N GLY A 246 -1.41 9.65 15.37
CA GLY A 246 -0.28 9.51 16.28
C GLY A 246 0.05 10.76 17.09
N TRP A 247 -0.18 11.95 16.52
CA TRP A 247 0.26 13.24 17.08
C TRP A 247 -0.81 13.99 17.89
N GLY A 248 -2.07 13.53 17.87
CA GLY A 248 -3.12 14.07 18.74
C GLY A 248 -2.89 13.75 20.22
N GLY A 249 -2.92 14.76 21.09
CA GLY A 249 -2.84 14.56 22.54
C GLY A 249 -3.97 13.67 23.08
N ALA A 250 -3.80 13.13 24.30
CA ALA A 250 -4.73 12.18 24.96
C ALA A 250 -6.20 12.63 25.06
N ARG A 251 -6.51 13.91 24.80
CA ARG A 251 -7.86 14.49 24.86
C ARG A 251 -8.79 14.09 23.71
N LEU A 252 -8.32 13.41 22.66
CA LEU A 252 -9.16 13.02 21.51
C LEU A 252 -9.14 11.51 21.24
N LEU A 253 -9.32 10.68 22.28
CA LEU A 253 -9.43 9.21 22.14
C LEU A 253 -10.51 8.78 21.13
N ILE A 254 -11.61 9.54 21.03
CA ILE A 254 -12.67 9.31 20.04
C ILE A 254 -12.19 9.68 18.63
N GLY A 255 -11.50 10.81 18.46
CA GLY A 255 -10.94 11.21 17.17
C GLY A 255 -9.94 10.18 16.63
N ARG A 256 -9.07 9.65 17.51
CA ARG A 256 -8.07 8.63 17.17
C ARG A 256 -8.68 7.37 16.54
N PHE A 257 -9.79 6.90 17.09
CA PHE A 257 -10.53 5.75 16.53
C PHE A 257 -10.93 5.99 15.06
N TYR A 258 -11.47 7.16 14.73
CA TYR A 258 -11.89 7.46 13.36
C TYR A 258 -10.71 7.64 12.40
N TRP A 259 -9.59 8.23 12.84
CA TRP A 259 -8.38 8.33 12.01
C TRP A 259 -7.77 6.96 11.74
N ASP A 260 -7.70 6.09 12.75
CA ASP A 260 -7.17 4.72 12.60
C ASP A 260 -8.07 3.88 11.68
N LEU A 261 -9.39 4.05 11.76
CA LEU A 261 -10.34 3.39 10.87
C LEU A 261 -10.29 3.95 9.45
N ALA A 262 -10.13 5.26 9.27
CA ALA A 262 -9.98 5.89 7.97
C ALA A 262 -8.69 5.43 7.26
N TRP A 263 -7.57 5.34 7.99
CA TRP A 263 -6.34 4.71 7.53
C TRP A 263 -6.58 3.28 7.04
N ALA A 264 -7.17 2.43 7.90
CA ALA A 264 -7.42 1.04 7.55
C ALA A 264 -8.37 0.91 6.34
N GLY A 265 -9.40 1.76 6.29
CA GLY A 265 -10.35 1.81 5.18
C GLY A 265 -9.69 2.18 3.85
N LEU A 266 -8.82 3.19 3.82
CA LEU A 266 -8.11 3.56 2.59
C LEU A 266 -7.17 2.44 2.12
N VAL A 267 -6.45 1.79 3.03
CA VAL A 267 -5.61 0.63 2.68
C VAL A 267 -6.45 -0.52 2.11
N LEU A 268 -7.63 -0.79 2.69
CA LEU A 268 -8.55 -1.79 2.15
C LEU A 268 -9.05 -1.41 0.75
N VAL A 269 -9.35 -0.14 0.49
CA VAL A 269 -9.77 0.33 -0.85
C VAL A 269 -8.66 0.10 -1.87
N ILE A 270 -7.40 0.43 -1.56
CA ILE A 270 -6.26 0.16 -2.44
C ILE A 270 -6.14 -1.35 -2.69
N GLY A 271 -6.24 -2.17 -1.64
CA GLY A 271 -6.20 -3.62 -1.78
C GLY A 271 -7.32 -4.19 -2.67
N LEU A 272 -8.53 -3.62 -2.58
CA LEU A 272 -9.64 -3.98 -3.47
C LEU A 272 -9.39 -3.54 -4.91
N GLN A 273 -8.87 -2.33 -5.14
CA GLN A 273 -8.55 -1.84 -6.49
C GLN A 273 -7.53 -2.76 -7.17
N LEU A 274 -6.48 -3.14 -6.45
CA LEU A 274 -5.48 -4.11 -6.93
C LEU A 274 -6.07 -5.51 -7.17
N LEU A 275 -7.03 -5.95 -6.35
CA LEU A 275 -7.65 -7.27 -6.51
C LEU A 275 -8.54 -7.38 -7.74
N VAL A 276 -9.12 -6.27 -8.19
CA VAL A 276 -9.96 -6.18 -9.41
C VAL A 276 -9.24 -5.52 -10.58
N TYR A 277 -7.93 -5.27 -10.42
CA TYR A 277 -7.10 -4.68 -11.46
C TYR A 277 -7.16 -5.54 -12.73
N SER A 278 -7.20 -4.87 -13.87
CA SER A 278 -7.13 -5.49 -15.18
C SER A 278 -6.45 -4.53 -16.13
N GLU A 279 -5.73 -5.05 -17.11
CA GLU A 279 -5.03 -4.23 -18.11
C GLU A 279 -5.92 -3.82 -19.28
#